data_AF-A0A2E7ZL83-F1
#
_entry.id   AF-A0A2E7ZL83-F1
#
_cell.length_a   1.000
_cell.length_b   1.000
_cell.length_c   1.000
_cell.angle_alpha   90.00
_cell.angle_beta   90.00
_cell.angle_gamma   90.00
#
_symmetry.space_group_name_H-M   'P 1'
#
loop_
_entity.id
_entity.type
_entity.pdbx_description
1 polymer ?
#
loop_
_entity_poly.entity_id
_entity_poly.type
_entity_poly.pdbx_seq_one_letter_code
_entity_poly.pdbx_strand_id
1 'polypeptide(L)'
;IMKDWDHKLIAHQEHVTAQTADCFNCHETIQHQQGTKGFDHIDAALADCRECHAEPHLHQRQLLAGIGGYGMEKPYPIKHYEINVNCTGCHNKESHDEKGRAIKEATAETCVSCHSEKERGLIEQWKGDVADFFMEARDMEQEALEALEAAKGKLSEATFQQAMALFQNGQENLRIVDSGGGVHNKKFSVSLLDVAIIHFEDVMDMVKAD
;
A
#
# COMPACT_ATOMS: atom_id res chain seq x y z
N ILE A 1 17.90 -22.70 -39.59
CA ILE A 1 18.58 -21.53 -38.98
C ILE A 1 17.82 -21.04 -37.73
N MET A 2 16.49 -21.16 -37.61
CA MET A 2 15.76 -20.71 -36.40
C MET A 2 15.75 -21.66 -35.18
N LYS A 3 16.43 -22.82 -35.21
CA LYS A 3 16.26 -23.85 -34.16
C LYS A 3 17.03 -23.59 -32.86
N ASP A 4 17.97 -22.65 -32.86
CA ASP A 4 18.91 -22.43 -31.74
C ASP A 4 18.90 -20.98 -31.22
N TRP A 5 17.86 -20.21 -31.52
CA TRP A 5 17.75 -18.80 -31.09
C TRP A 5 17.78 -18.62 -29.57
N ASP A 6 17.29 -19.61 -28.82
CA ASP A 6 17.29 -19.58 -27.36
C ASP A 6 18.69 -19.86 -26.74
N HIS A 7 19.64 -20.35 -27.54
CA HIS A 7 21.02 -20.57 -27.12
C HIS A 7 21.86 -19.31 -27.28
N LYS A 8 21.84 -18.45 -26.23
CA LYS A 8 22.52 -17.15 -26.19
C LYS A 8 23.95 -17.16 -26.72
N LEU A 9 24.75 -18.19 -26.41
CA LEU A 9 26.14 -18.27 -26.86
C LEU A 9 26.25 -18.45 -28.39
N ILE A 10 25.39 -19.31 -28.96
CA ILE A 10 25.33 -19.59 -30.39
C ILE A 10 24.81 -18.36 -31.14
N ALA A 11 23.76 -17.71 -30.61
CA ALA A 11 23.21 -16.49 -31.20
C ALA A 11 24.26 -15.36 -31.29
N HIS A 12 25.04 -15.11 -30.23
CA HIS A 12 26.10 -14.11 -30.26
C HIS A 12 27.24 -14.49 -31.21
N GLN A 13 27.66 -15.76 -31.23
CA GLN A 13 28.75 -16.20 -32.10
C GLN A 13 28.40 -16.06 -33.58
N GLU A 14 27.21 -16.50 -33.98
CA GLU A 14 26.79 -16.45 -35.38
C GLU A 14 26.42 -15.04 -35.84
N HIS A 15 25.78 -14.24 -34.98
CA HIS A 15 25.26 -12.94 -35.41
C HIS A 15 26.20 -11.77 -35.08
N VAL A 16 26.79 -11.72 -33.89
CA VAL A 16 27.68 -10.61 -33.49
C VAL A 16 29.10 -10.85 -33.99
N THR A 17 29.66 -12.05 -33.81
CA THR A 17 31.05 -12.31 -34.22
C THR A 17 31.17 -12.60 -35.72
N ALA A 18 30.33 -13.49 -36.26
CA ALA A 18 30.45 -13.91 -37.66
C ALA A 18 29.74 -12.98 -38.64
N GLN A 19 28.57 -12.42 -38.28
CA GLN A 19 27.80 -11.51 -39.14
C GLN A 19 27.94 -10.03 -38.74
N THR A 20 28.72 -9.73 -37.69
CA THR A 20 29.00 -8.34 -37.25
C THR A 20 27.76 -7.51 -36.94
N ALA A 21 26.68 -8.16 -36.48
CA ALA A 21 25.48 -7.47 -36.04
C ALA A 21 25.82 -6.58 -34.82
N ASP A 22 25.33 -5.34 -34.85
CA ASP A 22 25.43 -4.42 -33.72
C ASP A 22 24.63 -4.97 -32.52
N CYS A 23 25.18 -4.83 -31.32
CA CYS A 23 24.53 -5.22 -30.07
C CYS A 23 23.12 -4.61 -29.96
N PHE A 24 22.95 -3.37 -30.40
CA PHE A 24 21.69 -2.64 -30.30
C PHE A 24 20.65 -3.00 -31.35
N ASN A 25 21.01 -3.84 -32.33
CA ASN A 25 20.04 -4.40 -33.25
C ASN A 25 19.13 -5.45 -32.58
N CYS A 26 19.55 -6.01 -31.43
CA CYS A 26 18.79 -7.00 -30.66
C CYS A 26 18.60 -6.61 -29.19
N HIS A 27 19.48 -5.77 -28.63
CA HIS A 27 19.37 -5.27 -27.26
C HIS A 27 18.98 -3.81 -27.25
N GLU A 28 17.86 -3.48 -26.63
CA GLU A 28 17.49 -2.09 -26.44
C GLU A 28 18.21 -1.51 -25.20
N THR A 29 18.69 -0.27 -25.32
CA THR A 29 19.17 0.47 -24.14
C THR A 29 17.96 0.77 -23.26
N ILE A 30 18.05 0.48 -21.96
CA ILE A 30 17.00 0.90 -21.01
C ILE A 30 16.95 2.43 -21.00
N GLN A 31 15.93 2.96 -21.65
CA GLN A 31 15.63 4.38 -21.67
C GLN A 31 14.96 4.74 -20.34
N HIS A 32 15.71 5.35 -19.42
CA HIS A 32 15.13 5.99 -18.24
C HIS A 32 14.45 7.28 -18.69
N GLN A 33 13.26 7.16 -19.28
CA GLN A 33 12.45 8.32 -19.61
C GLN A 33 11.70 8.75 -18.36
N GLN A 34 11.74 10.04 -18.05
CA GLN A 34 10.75 10.63 -17.17
C GLN A 34 9.39 10.32 -17.81
N GLY A 35 8.55 9.54 -17.13
CA GLY A 35 7.28 9.07 -17.68
C GLY A 35 6.51 10.22 -18.32
N THR A 36 5.82 9.94 -19.44
CA THR A 36 4.96 10.95 -20.10
C THR A 36 4.08 11.63 -19.05
N LYS A 37 3.84 12.93 -19.19
CA LYS A 37 2.98 13.69 -18.26
C LYS A 37 1.65 12.93 -18.04
N GLY A 38 1.43 12.42 -16.83
CA GLY A 38 0.29 11.55 -16.49
C GLY A 38 0.60 10.06 -16.34
N PHE A 39 1.86 9.64 -16.47
CA PHE A 39 2.29 8.27 -16.16
C PHE A 39 2.36 8.07 -14.64
N ASP A 40 1.49 7.22 -14.12
CA ASP A 40 1.56 6.70 -12.76
C ASP A 40 2.13 5.27 -12.82
N HIS A 41 3.28 5.07 -12.18
CA HIS A 41 4.01 3.80 -12.18
C HIS A 41 3.23 2.67 -11.48
N ILE A 42 2.28 3.02 -10.61
CA ILE A 42 1.36 2.08 -9.97
C ILE A 42 0.22 1.72 -10.94
N ASP A 43 -0.29 2.68 -11.70
CA ASP A 43 -1.34 2.45 -12.70
C ASP A 43 -0.89 1.50 -13.80
N ALA A 44 0.36 1.64 -14.24
CA ALA A 44 0.97 0.74 -15.21
C ALA A 44 0.96 -0.72 -14.74
N ALA A 45 1.04 -0.96 -13.42
CA ALA A 45 0.99 -2.31 -12.84
C ALA A 45 -0.45 -2.84 -12.65
N LEU A 46 -1.48 -2.00 -12.87
CA LEU A 46 -2.89 -2.30 -12.59
C LEU A 46 -3.79 -2.15 -13.82
N ALA A 47 -3.21 -1.93 -15.01
CA ALA A 47 -3.94 -1.56 -16.22
C ALA A 47 -5.11 -2.51 -16.54
N ASP A 48 -4.91 -3.82 -16.42
CA ASP A 48 -5.92 -4.84 -16.75
C ASP A 48 -7.07 -4.90 -15.71
N CYS A 49 -6.82 -4.52 -14.46
CA CYS A 49 -7.82 -4.59 -13.39
C CYS A 49 -8.82 -3.42 -13.44
N ARG A 50 -8.39 -2.30 -14.01
CA ARG A 50 -9.16 -1.05 -14.05
C ARG A 50 -10.32 -1.06 -15.02
N GLU A 51 -10.27 -1.96 -16.00
CA GLU A 51 -11.36 -2.11 -16.97
C GLU A 51 -12.67 -2.55 -16.30
N CYS A 52 -12.58 -3.28 -15.18
CA CYS A 52 -13.75 -3.80 -14.46
C CYS A 52 -13.99 -3.14 -13.10
N HIS A 53 -12.95 -2.63 -12.43
CA HIS A 53 -13.05 -1.94 -11.14
C HIS A 53 -12.41 -0.56 -11.24
N ALA A 54 -13.11 0.50 -10.85
CA ALA A 54 -12.59 1.86 -11.00
C ALA A 54 -11.29 2.09 -10.20
N GLU A 55 -11.19 1.54 -8.98
CA GLU A 55 -10.06 1.71 -8.07
C GLU A 55 -9.65 0.38 -7.42
N PRO A 56 -9.06 -0.57 -8.18
CA PRO A 56 -8.53 -1.79 -7.60
C PRO A 56 -7.35 -1.41 -6.69
N HIS A 57 -7.28 -2.01 -5.50
CA HIS A 57 -6.21 -1.79 -4.53
C HIS A 57 -6.10 -0.33 -4.01
N LEU A 58 -7.23 0.38 -3.90
CA LEU A 58 -7.27 1.78 -3.43
C LEU A 58 -6.47 2.00 -2.14
N HIS A 59 -6.71 1.20 -1.10
CA HIS A 59 -6.08 1.41 0.20
C HIS A 59 -4.57 1.10 0.19
N GLN A 60 -4.15 0.09 -0.58
CA GLN A 60 -2.72 -0.19 -0.81
C GLN A 60 -2.04 1.00 -1.49
N ARG A 61 -2.70 1.60 -2.49
CA ARG A 61 -2.21 2.81 -3.18
C ARG A 61 -2.12 4.00 -2.23
N GLN A 62 -3.16 4.22 -1.43
CA GLN A 62 -3.21 5.29 -0.43
C GLN A 62 -2.06 5.18 0.56
N LEU A 63 -1.82 3.99 1.12
CA LEU A 63 -0.70 3.76 2.03
C LEU A 63 0.64 4.00 1.34
N LEU A 64 0.87 3.39 0.18
CA LEU A 64 2.14 3.48 -0.54
C LEU A 64 2.50 4.92 -0.91
N ALA A 65 1.52 5.68 -1.43
CA ALA A 65 1.67 7.10 -1.77
C ALA A 65 1.60 8.03 -0.54
N GLY A 66 1.18 7.51 0.62
CA GLY A 66 1.01 8.25 1.85
C GLY A 66 -0.05 9.35 1.74
N ILE A 67 -1.19 9.05 1.13
CA ILE A 67 -2.29 10.00 0.88
C ILE A 67 -3.61 9.47 1.41
N GLY A 68 -4.57 10.38 1.63
CA GLY A 68 -5.88 10.04 2.17
C GLY A 68 -5.87 10.00 3.70
N GLY A 69 -6.98 9.53 4.27
CA GLY A 69 -7.21 9.56 5.72
C GLY A 69 -7.59 10.95 6.23
N TYR A 70 -8.43 10.96 7.26
CA TYR A 70 -8.83 12.19 7.95
C TYR A 70 -7.73 12.65 8.89
N GLY A 71 -7.49 13.96 8.93
CA GLY A 71 -6.40 14.58 9.71
C GLY A 71 -5.02 14.55 9.03
N MET A 72 -4.90 13.94 7.84
CA MET A 72 -3.65 13.88 7.08
C MET A 72 -3.64 14.85 5.90
N GLU A 73 -3.29 16.12 6.16
CA GLU A 73 -3.35 17.19 5.15
C GLU A 73 -2.23 17.13 4.10
N LYS A 74 -1.09 16.51 4.43
CA LYS A 74 0.10 16.47 3.58
C LYS A 74 0.43 15.04 3.18
N PRO A 75 0.79 14.80 1.90
CA PRO A 75 1.30 13.50 1.48
C PRO A 75 2.55 13.09 2.28
N TYR A 76 2.63 11.81 2.60
CA TYR A 76 3.76 11.20 3.32
C TYR A 76 4.22 9.88 2.66
N PRO A 77 4.67 9.93 1.41
CA PRO A 77 5.04 8.75 0.63
C PRO A 77 6.25 8.02 1.22
N ILE A 78 6.34 6.71 0.98
CA ILE A 78 7.57 5.97 1.27
C ILE A 78 8.64 6.14 0.18
N LYS A 79 9.90 5.88 0.53
CA LYS A 79 11.02 5.94 -0.43
C LYS A 79 10.83 5.03 -1.64
N HIS A 80 10.26 3.84 -1.47
CA HIS A 80 9.97 2.92 -2.57
C HIS A 80 9.00 3.55 -3.59
N TYR A 81 8.01 4.30 -3.13
CA TYR A 81 7.10 5.05 -4.01
C TYR A 81 7.84 6.18 -4.76
N GLU A 82 8.67 6.95 -4.05
CA GLU A 82 9.42 8.06 -4.65
C GLU A 82 10.40 7.62 -5.75
N ILE A 83 10.93 6.39 -5.67
CA ILE A 83 11.82 5.81 -6.67
C ILE A 83 11.09 4.90 -7.69
N ASN A 84 9.77 4.98 -7.74
CA ASN A 84 8.88 4.28 -8.67
C ASN A 84 8.88 2.73 -8.57
N VAL A 85 9.15 2.17 -7.38
CA VAL A 85 8.87 0.75 -7.15
C VAL A 85 7.35 0.56 -7.17
N ASN A 86 6.87 -0.28 -8.10
CA ASN A 86 5.46 -0.61 -8.21
C ASN A 86 5.10 -1.93 -7.50
N CYS A 87 3.83 -2.32 -7.58
CA CYS A 87 3.30 -3.53 -6.94
C CYS A 87 4.13 -4.78 -7.27
N THR A 88 4.52 -4.96 -8.53
CA THR A 88 5.26 -6.15 -9.00
C THR A 88 6.71 -6.19 -8.53
N GLY A 89 7.26 -5.05 -8.08
CA GLY A 89 8.57 -4.99 -7.45
C GLY A 89 8.65 -5.81 -6.15
N CYS A 90 7.52 -5.93 -5.44
CA CYS A 90 7.41 -6.74 -4.24
C CYS A 90 6.55 -8.00 -4.45
N HIS A 91 5.44 -7.89 -5.19
CA HIS A 91 4.48 -8.97 -5.43
C HIS A 91 4.76 -9.67 -6.76
N ASN A 92 5.71 -10.61 -6.77
CA ASN A 92 6.10 -11.34 -7.99
C ASN A 92 5.92 -12.86 -7.89
N LYS A 93 5.74 -13.40 -6.69
CA LYS A 93 5.59 -14.84 -6.46
C LYS A 93 4.15 -15.28 -6.64
N GLU A 94 3.92 -16.30 -7.46
CA GLU A 94 2.60 -16.93 -7.58
C GLU A 94 2.18 -17.58 -6.26
N SER A 95 0.94 -17.33 -5.85
CA SER A 95 0.34 -17.90 -4.64
C SER A 95 -1.18 -18.00 -4.82
N HIS A 96 -1.88 -18.48 -3.79
CA HIS A 96 -3.33 -18.54 -3.77
C HIS A 96 -3.86 -17.99 -2.44
N ASP A 97 -4.96 -17.26 -2.49
CA ASP A 97 -5.64 -16.82 -1.27
C ASP A 97 -6.43 -17.97 -0.60
N GLU A 98 -7.06 -17.68 0.54
CA GLU A 98 -7.86 -18.64 1.31
C GLU A 98 -9.01 -19.28 0.50
N LYS A 99 -9.45 -18.63 -0.57
CA LYS A 99 -10.53 -19.09 -1.46
C LYS A 99 -10.00 -19.81 -2.70
N GLY A 100 -8.69 -20.03 -2.79
CA GLY A 100 -8.04 -20.69 -3.91
C GLY A 100 -7.93 -19.81 -5.17
N ARG A 101 -8.07 -18.49 -5.04
CA ARG A 101 -7.88 -17.56 -6.17
C ARG A 101 -6.38 -17.28 -6.33
N ALA A 102 -5.90 -17.32 -7.56
CA ALA A 102 -4.50 -16.97 -7.86
C ALA A 102 -4.21 -15.51 -7.48
N ILE A 103 -3.10 -15.30 -6.77
CA ILE A 103 -2.62 -13.99 -6.34
C ILE A 103 -1.11 -13.91 -6.53
N LYS A 104 -0.59 -12.68 -6.53
CA LYS A 104 0.84 -12.43 -6.39
C LYS A 104 1.15 -12.06 -4.95
N GLU A 105 2.01 -12.83 -4.32
CA GLU A 105 2.45 -12.64 -2.95
C GLU A 105 3.82 -11.96 -2.90
N ALA A 106 4.01 -11.07 -1.92
CA ALA A 106 5.32 -10.54 -1.57
C ALA A 106 5.98 -11.40 -0.49
N THR A 107 7.25 -11.73 -0.69
CA THR A 107 8.02 -12.53 0.28
C THR A 107 9.29 -11.82 0.72
N ALA A 108 9.85 -12.28 1.84
CA ALA A 108 11.12 -11.77 2.35
C ALA A 108 12.26 -11.91 1.32
N GLU A 109 12.24 -12.96 0.49
CA GLU A 109 13.21 -13.16 -0.60
C GLU A 109 13.16 -12.05 -1.63
N THR A 110 11.96 -11.54 -1.95
CA THR A 110 11.82 -10.44 -2.91
C THR A 110 12.45 -9.16 -2.38
N CYS A 111 12.40 -8.95 -1.07
CA CYS A 111 12.94 -7.75 -0.42
C CYS A 111 14.47 -7.73 -0.47
N VAL A 112 15.10 -8.85 -0.11
CA VAL A 112 16.57 -8.97 -0.09
C VAL A 112 17.18 -9.15 -1.49
N SER A 113 16.35 -9.18 -2.54
CA SER A 113 16.86 -9.06 -3.92
C SER A 113 17.43 -7.66 -4.21
N CYS A 114 16.93 -6.65 -3.52
CA CYS A 114 17.36 -5.24 -3.64
C CYS A 114 17.96 -4.69 -2.33
N HIS A 115 17.62 -5.27 -1.18
CA HIS A 115 18.12 -4.91 0.15
C HIS A 115 19.12 -5.95 0.68
N SER A 116 19.81 -5.65 1.78
CA SER A 116 20.72 -6.61 2.40
C SER A 116 19.97 -7.68 3.21
N GLU A 117 20.63 -8.81 3.47
CA GLU A 117 20.06 -9.90 4.29
C GLU A 117 19.69 -9.47 5.71
N LYS A 118 20.27 -8.39 6.24
CA LYS A 118 19.92 -7.86 7.56
C LYS A 118 18.49 -7.30 7.60
N GLU A 119 17.95 -6.87 6.45
CA GLU A 119 16.60 -6.32 6.35
C GLU A 119 15.52 -7.40 6.17
N ARG A 120 15.88 -8.68 6.04
CA ARG A 120 14.93 -9.79 5.79
C ARG A 120 13.75 -9.83 6.78
N GLY A 121 14.02 -9.57 8.05
CA GLY A 121 13.03 -9.62 9.13
C GLY A 121 12.17 -8.36 9.29
N LEU A 122 12.45 -7.28 8.55
CA LEU A 122 11.78 -6.00 8.75
C LEU A 122 10.28 -6.06 8.45
N ILE A 123 9.85 -6.87 7.48
CA ILE A 123 8.42 -7.00 7.17
C ILE A 123 7.64 -7.55 8.35
N GLU A 124 8.11 -8.63 8.95
CA GLU A 124 7.41 -9.24 10.09
C GLU A 124 7.43 -8.33 11.30
N GLN A 125 8.54 -7.60 11.51
CA GLN A 125 8.58 -6.55 12.53
C GLN A 125 7.53 -5.46 12.25
N TRP A 126 7.44 -4.95 11.03
CA TRP A 126 6.48 -3.89 10.70
C TRP A 126 5.04 -4.35 10.80
N LYS A 127 4.74 -5.61 10.43
CA LYS A 127 3.42 -6.21 10.64
C LYS A 127 3.06 -6.24 12.11
N GLY A 128 3.99 -6.69 12.97
CA GLY A 128 3.80 -6.71 14.42
C GLY A 128 3.57 -5.30 14.98
N ASP A 129 4.45 -4.37 14.65
CA ASP A 129 4.34 -2.99 15.11
C ASP A 129 3.00 -2.35 14.71
N VAL A 130 2.55 -2.52 13.45
CA VAL A 130 1.26 -1.98 13.01
C VAL A 130 0.09 -2.70 13.68
N ALA A 131 0.17 -4.03 13.88
CA ALA A 131 -0.88 -4.79 14.54
C ALA A 131 -1.08 -4.32 15.99
N ASP A 132 -0.02 -4.01 16.72
CA ASP A 132 -0.10 -3.50 18.09
C ASP A 132 -0.84 -2.16 18.15
N PHE A 133 -0.45 -1.18 17.32
CA PHE A 133 -1.17 0.10 17.22
C PHE A 133 -2.61 -0.07 16.73
N PHE A 134 -2.87 -1.06 15.87
CA PHE A 134 -4.20 -1.30 15.34
C PHE A 134 -5.12 -1.84 16.44
N MET A 135 -4.64 -2.74 17.30
CA MET A 135 -5.41 -3.23 18.44
C MET A 135 -5.74 -2.10 19.41
N GLU A 136 -4.78 -1.24 19.74
CA GLU A 136 -5.01 -0.05 20.58
C GLU A 136 -6.10 0.85 19.99
N ALA A 137 -6.02 1.16 18.69
CA ALA A 137 -7.03 1.98 18.03
C ALA A 137 -8.42 1.31 17.97
N ARG A 138 -8.49 -0.02 17.91
CA ARG A 138 -9.75 -0.78 17.99
C ARG A 138 -10.37 -0.78 19.39
N ASP A 139 -9.54 -0.86 20.43
CA ASP A 139 -10.02 -0.74 21.82
C ASP A 139 -10.63 0.66 22.03
N MET A 140 -9.96 1.71 21.56
CA MET A 140 -10.48 3.09 21.62
C MET A 140 -11.74 3.29 20.78
N GLU A 141 -11.84 2.67 19.60
CA GLU A 141 -13.07 2.66 18.79
C GLU A 141 -14.24 2.08 19.58
N GLN A 142 -14.03 0.95 20.27
CA GLN A 142 -15.06 0.29 21.06
C GLN A 142 -15.53 1.17 22.23
N GLU A 143 -14.60 1.79 22.96
CA GLU A 143 -14.93 2.72 24.06
C GLU A 143 -15.72 3.94 23.56
N ALA A 144 -15.30 4.53 22.43
CA ALA A 144 -16.01 5.66 21.83
C ALA A 144 -17.42 5.29 21.35
N LEU A 145 -17.60 4.09 20.79
CA LEU A 145 -18.91 3.58 20.39
C LEU A 145 -19.86 3.42 21.59
N GLU A 146 -19.35 2.85 22.69
CA GLU A 146 -20.12 2.70 23.93
C GLU A 146 -20.52 4.06 24.52
N ALA A 147 -19.60 5.03 24.50
CA ALA A 147 -19.87 6.39 24.94
C ALA A 147 -20.95 7.08 24.08
N LEU A 148 -20.89 6.94 22.74
CA LEU A 148 -21.89 7.45 21.81
C LEU A 148 -23.28 6.86 22.06
N GLU A 149 -23.38 5.53 22.20
CA GLU A 149 -24.67 4.88 22.46
C GLU A 149 -25.23 5.28 23.84
N ALA A 150 -24.37 5.43 24.85
CA ALA A 150 -24.79 5.90 26.18
C ALA A 150 -25.29 7.36 26.17
N ALA A 151 -24.79 8.20 25.27
CA ALA A 151 -25.15 9.61 25.14
C ALA A 151 -26.38 9.87 24.23
N LYS A 152 -26.85 8.84 23.54
CA LYS A 152 -27.98 8.93 22.60
C LYS A 152 -29.24 9.47 23.27
N GLY A 153 -29.80 10.53 22.70
CA GLY A 153 -30.98 11.22 23.23
C GLY A 153 -30.73 12.08 24.48
N LYS A 154 -29.48 12.18 24.95
CA LYS A 154 -29.08 13.07 26.05
C LYS A 154 -28.42 14.35 25.56
N LEU A 155 -27.78 14.30 24.40
CA LEU A 155 -27.11 15.43 23.75
C LEU A 155 -28.04 16.19 22.82
N SER A 156 -27.65 17.43 22.50
CA SER A 156 -28.24 18.13 21.36
C SER A 156 -27.98 17.36 20.06
N GLU A 157 -28.91 17.45 19.09
CA GLU A 157 -28.74 16.80 17.77
C GLU A 157 -27.45 17.27 17.09
N ALA A 158 -27.10 18.55 17.19
CA ALA A 158 -25.89 19.10 16.59
C ALA A 158 -24.62 18.49 17.20
N THR A 159 -24.54 18.38 18.52
CA THR A 159 -23.42 17.76 19.23
C THR A 159 -23.29 16.27 18.85
N PHE A 160 -24.42 15.55 18.84
CA PHE A 160 -24.42 14.12 18.50
C PHE A 160 -23.94 13.86 17.07
N GLN A 161 -24.38 14.67 16.10
CA GLN A 161 -23.92 14.55 14.71
C GLN A 161 -22.43 14.88 14.54
N GLN A 162 -21.90 15.85 15.31
CA GLN A 162 -20.48 16.15 15.30
C GLN A 162 -19.65 14.99 15.86
N ALA A 163 -20.06 14.42 17.00
CA ALA A 163 -19.40 13.26 17.59
C ALA A 163 -19.46 12.04 16.63
N MET A 164 -20.60 11.78 15.99
CA MET A 164 -20.73 10.72 15.00
C MET A 164 -19.80 10.92 13.79
N ALA A 165 -19.63 12.16 13.32
CA ALA A 165 -18.71 12.46 12.22
C ALA A 165 -17.25 12.20 12.59
N LEU A 166 -16.82 12.60 13.80
CA LEU A 166 -15.47 12.30 14.31
C LEU A 166 -15.24 10.78 14.42
N PHE A 167 -16.23 10.06 14.95
CA PHE A 167 -16.17 8.60 15.03
C PHE A 167 -15.97 7.96 13.65
N GLN A 168 -16.78 8.36 12.66
CA GLN A 168 -16.66 7.87 11.29
C GLN A 168 -15.32 8.21 10.65
N ASN A 169 -14.74 9.38 10.95
CA ASN A 169 -13.42 9.75 10.49
C ASN A 169 -12.32 8.81 11.04
N GLY A 170 -12.41 8.45 12.33
CA GLY A 170 -11.53 7.45 12.93
C GLY A 170 -11.69 6.07 12.29
N GLN A 171 -12.92 5.63 12.04
CA GLN A 171 -13.19 4.35 11.37
C GLN A 171 -12.63 4.28 9.95
N GLU A 172 -12.68 5.38 9.19
CA GLU A 172 -12.10 5.40 7.84
C GLU A 172 -10.56 5.27 7.89
N ASN A 173 -9.90 5.91 8.86
CA ASN A 173 -8.46 5.73 9.05
C ASN A 173 -8.09 4.28 9.39
N LEU A 174 -8.85 3.63 10.28
CA LEU A 174 -8.72 2.19 10.57
C LEU A 174 -8.87 1.35 9.29
N ARG A 175 -9.90 1.64 8.48
CA ARG A 175 -10.20 0.92 7.24
C ARG A 175 -9.05 0.99 6.24
N ILE A 176 -8.45 2.17 6.07
CA ILE A 176 -7.30 2.36 5.17
C ILE A 176 -6.14 1.45 5.59
N VAL A 177 -5.85 1.37 6.89
CA VAL A 177 -4.74 0.55 7.40
C VAL A 177 -5.04 -0.95 7.30
N ASP A 178 -6.24 -1.36 7.70
CA ASP A 178 -6.69 -2.77 7.68
C ASP A 178 -6.69 -3.34 6.26
N SER A 179 -7.38 -2.64 5.35
CA SER A 179 -7.50 -3.07 3.96
C SER A 179 -6.24 -2.83 3.14
N GLY A 180 -5.46 -1.81 3.49
CA GLY A 180 -4.23 -1.46 2.80
C GLY A 180 -3.05 -2.31 3.21
N GLY A 181 -3.02 -2.87 4.42
CA GLY A 181 -1.90 -3.63 4.96
C GLY A 181 -0.69 -2.72 5.24
N GLY A 182 -0.44 -2.44 6.52
CA GLY A 182 0.49 -1.39 6.95
C GLY A 182 1.95 -1.50 6.49
N VAL A 183 2.36 -2.63 5.92
CA VAL A 183 3.68 -2.81 5.30
C VAL A 183 3.91 -1.91 4.09
N HIS A 184 2.84 -1.47 3.40
CA HIS A 184 2.96 -0.55 2.27
C HIS A 184 3.46 0.84 2.70
N ASN A 185 3.23 1.24 3.95
CA ASN A 185 3.83 2.41 4.57
C ASN A 185 3.65 2.37 6.09
N LYS A 186 4.60 1.75 6.80
CA LYS A 186 4.49 1.58 8.26
C LYS A 186 4.24 2.91 8.97
N LYS A 187 5.04 3.93 8.66
CA LYS A 187 4.99 5.20 9.39
C LYS A 187 3.66 5.92 9.17
N PHE A 188 3.20 6.00 7.91
CA PHE A 188 1.91 6.60 7.61
C PHE A 188 0.75 5.81 8.22
N SER A 189 0.84 4.48 8.22
CA SER A 189 -0.16 3.62 8.86
C SER A 189 -0.27 3.91 10.35
N VAL A 190 0.86 3.99 11.07
CA VAL A 190 0.85 4.36 12.50
C VAL A 190 0.29 5.77 12.70
N SER A 191 0.63 6.74 11.84
CA SER A 191 0.04 8.09 11.92
C SER A 191 -1.48 8.11 11.70
N LEU A 192 -2.01 7.29 10.78
CA LEU A 192 -3.46 7.16 10.59
C LEU A 192 -4.14 6.59 11.82
N LEU A 193 -3.53 5.58 12.46
CA LEU A 193 -4.04 4.96 13.69
C LEU A 193 -4.00 5.93 14.88
N ASP A 194 -2.91 6.68 15.02
CA ASP A 194 -2.78 7.73 16.04
C ASP A 194 -3.86 8.81 15.89
N VAL A 195 -4.10 9.29 14.67
CA VAL A 195 -5.19 10.23 14.40
C VAL A 195 -6.58 9.60 14.61
N ALA A 196 -6.74 8.30 14.35
CA ALA A 196 -7.98 7.61 14.64
C ALA A 196 -8.26 7.57 16.15
N ILE A 197 -7.24 7.25 16.96
CA ILE A 197 -7.32 7.28 18.43
C ILE A 197 -7.73 8.67 18.91
N ILE A 198 -7.09 9.73 18.42
CA ILE A 198 -7.44 11.12 18.78
C ILE A 198 -8.91 11.42 18.46
N HIS A 199 -9.41 11.02 17.27
CA HIS A 199 -10.82 11.21 16.96
C HIS A 199 -11.75 10.46 17.92
N PHE A 200 -11.39 9.25 18.34
CA PHE A 200 -12.18 8.48 19.31
C PHE A 200 -12.14 9.10 20.72
N GLU A 201 -11.00 9.64 21.14
CA GLU A 201 -10.88 10.43 22.37
C GLU A 201 -11.74 11.69 22.33
N ASP A 202 -11.68 12.46 21.24
CA ASP A 202 -12.49 13.66 21.04
C ASP A 202 -13.99 13.35 21.10
N VAL A 203 -14.42 12.20 20.57
CA VAL A 203 -15.80 11.71 20.70
C VAL A 203 -16.16 11.51 22.16
N MET A 204 -15.32 10.78 22.91
CA MET A 204 -15.58 10.51 24.32
C MET A 204 -15.63 11.77 25.17
N ASP A 205 -14.81 12.77 24.87
CA ASP A 205 -14.80 14.05 25.58
C ASP A 205 -16.02 14.89 25.21
N MET A 206 -16.40 14.93 23.93
CA MET A 206 -17.56 15.68 23.45
C MET A 206 -18.86 15.17 24.07
N VAL A 207 -19.03 13.86 24.23
CA VAL A 207 -20.26 13.29 24.81
C VAL A 207 -20.32 13.37 26.34
N LYS A 208 -19.21 13.69 27.02
CA LYS A 208 -19.15 13.90 28.47
C LYS A 208 -19.37 15.36 28.89
N ALA A 209 -19.15 16.31 27.98
CA ALA A 209 -19.11 17.74 28.26
C ALA A 209 -20.47 18.47 28.19
N ASP A 210 -21.57 17.75 27.91
CA ASP A 210 -22.96 18.24 27.83
C ASP A 210 -23.78 17.74 29.04
#